data_AF-A0A6G2KBA5-F1
#
_entry.id   AF-A0A6G2KBA5-F1
#
_cell.length_a   1.000
_cell.length_b   1.000
_cell.length_c   1.000
_cell.angle_alpha   90.00
_cell.angle_beta   90.00
_cell.angle_gamma   90.00
#
_symmetry.space_group_name_H-M   'P 1'
#
loop_
_entity.id
_entity.type
_entity.pdbx_description
1 polymer ?
#
loop_
_entity_poly.entity_id
_entity_poly.type
_entity_poly.pdbx_seq_one_letter_code
_entity_poly.pdbx_strand_id
1 'polypeptide(L)'
;MSNTQNPYLLDTNVFIEAAKHYYAFDLAPSFWEELVSNAKKGCILSIDKVKAELDEKEDRPKQWTNDDFVQWFEPVYATDVLGEYDKIMKWVEESDFVDKAKKDV
;
A
#
# COMPACT_ATOMS: atom_id res chain seq x y z
N MET A 1 6.07 -15.49 -24.01
CA MET A 1 6.48 -14.26 -23.32
C MET A 1 5.26 -13.73 -22.59
N SER A 2 5.09 -14.06 -21.32
CA SER A 2 4.06 -13.43 -20.47
C SER A 2 4.55 -12.01 -20.20
N ASN A 3 3.84 -11.02 -20.76
CA ASN A 3 4.09 -9.62 -20.48
C ASN A 3 3.60 -9.36 -19.05
N THR A 4 4.48 -9.52 -18.05
CA THR A 4 4.15 -9.26 -16.66
C THR A 4 3.98 -7.75 -16.51
N GLN A 5 2.75 -7.27 -16.67
CA GLN A 5 2.39 -5.91 -16.25
C GLN A 5 2.57 -5.86 -14.74
N ASN A 6 3.46 -4.99 -14.26
CA ASN A 6 3.57 -4.74 -12.83
C ASN A 6 2.30 -4.01 -12.38
N PRO A 7 1.51 -4.57 -11.45
CA PRO A 7 0.32 -3.90 -10.94
C PRO A 7 0.69 -2.61 -10.20
N TYR A 8 -0.20 -1.63 -10.25
CA TYR A 8 -0.07 -0.43 -9.42
C TYR A 8 -0.48 -0.74 -7.98
N LEU A 9 0.35 -0.30 -7.04
CA LEU A 9 0.10 -0.46 -5.61
C LEU A 9 -0.74 0.72 -5.08
N LEU A 10 -1.93 0.45 -4.55
CA LEU A 10 -2.78 1.45 -3.94
C LEU A 10 -2.37 1.70 -2.49
N ASP A 11 -2.16 2.98 -2.16
CA ASP A 11 -1.91 3.48 -0.81
C ASP A 11 -3.22 3.72 -0.03
N THR A 12 -3.14 3.72 1.30
CA THR A 12 -4.24 4.06 2.21
C THR A 12 -4.96 5.35 1.80
N ASN A 13 -4.21 6.37 1.40
CA ASN A 13 -4.78 7.67 1.01
C ASN A 13 -5.66 7.60 -0.23
N VAL A 14 -5.42 6.65 -1.16
CA VAL A 14 -6.28 6.49 -2.34
C VAL A 14 -7.72 6.21 -1.91
N PHE A 15 -7.91 5.37 -0.89
CA PHE A 15 -9.23 5.05 -0.37
C PHE A 15 -9.81 6.19 0.48
N ILE A 16 -9.00 6.76 1.38
CA ILE A 16 -9.47 7.79 2.32
C ILE A 16 -9.81 9.10 1.62
N GLU A 17 -8.90 9.63 0.80
CA GLU A 17 -9.08 10.92 0.14
C GLU A 17 -10.14 10.83 -0.95
N ALA A 18 -10.22 9.71 -1.68
CA ALA A 18 -11.30 9.48 -2.62
C ALA A 18 -12.66 9.53 -1.91
N ALA A 19 -12.84 8.78 -0.82
CA ALA A 19 -14.12 8.75 -0.11
C ALA A 19 -14.53 10.10 0.47
N LYS A 20 -13.55 10.92 0.90
CA LYS A 20 -13.81 12.20 1.57
C LYS A 20 -13.99 13.39 0.63
N HIS A 21 -13.21 13.45 -0.45
CA HIS A 21 -13.03 14.70 -1.18
C HIS A 21 -13.48 14.66 -2.64
N TYR A 22 -13.37 13.50 -3.30
CA TYR A 22 -13.49 13.45 -4.76
C TYR A 22 -14.55 12.45 -5.25
N TYR A 23 -14.68 11.32 -4.57
CA TYR A 23 -15.44 10.15 -4.99
C TYR A 23 -16.19 9.52 -3.82
N ALA A 24 -16.99 10.33 -3.12
CA ALA A 24 -17.90 9.82 -2.11
C ALA A 24 -18.75 8.68 -2.71
N PHE A 25 -18.91 7.58 -1.97
CA PHE A 25 -19.55 6.35 -2.45
C PHE A 25 -20.95 6.54 -3.03
N ASP A 26 -21.76 7.45 -2.45
CA ASP A 26 -23.12 7.73 -2.94
C ASP A 26 -23.13 8.61 -4.19
N LEU A 27 -22.03 9.32 -4.45
CA LEU A 27 -21.89 10.23 -5.58
C LEU A 27 -21.22 9.56 -6.78
N ALA A 28 -20.20 8.74 -6.54
CA ALA A 28 -19.38 8.13 -7.57
C ALA A 28 -19.19 6.61 -7.33
N PRO A 29 -20.28 5.81 -7.30
CA PRO A 29 -20.18 4.37 -7.08
C PRO A 29 -19.32 3.67 -8.15
N SER A 30 -19.38 4.16 -9.40
CA SER A 30 -18.61 3.62 -10.51
C SER A 30 -17.10 3.68 -10.29
N PHE A 31 -16.59 4.66 -9.52
CA PHE A 31 -15.16 4.71 -9.18
C PHE A 31 -14.74 3.46 -8.40
N TRP A 32 -15.52 3.11 -7.38
CA TRP A 32 -15.27 1.96 -6.51
C TRP A 32 -15.45 0.64 -7.26
N GLU A 33 -16.47 0.54 -8.12
CA GLU A 33 -16.66 -0.60 -9.03
C GLU A 33 -15.47 -0.78 -9.99
N GLU A 34 -14.92 0.32 -10.51
CA GLU A 34 -13.75 0.29 -11.37
C GLU A 34 -12.48 -0.13 -10.62
N LEU A 35 -12.30 0.23 -9.35
CA LEU A 35 -11.18 -0.29 -8.55
C LEU A 35 -11.24 -1.83 -8.50
N VAL A 36 -12.41 -2.39 -8.20
CA VAL A 36 -12.62 -3.84 -8.20
C VAL A 36 -12.39 -4.46 -9.58
N SER A 37 -12.90 -3.84 -10.63
CA SER A 37 -12.70 -4.28 -12.03
C SER A 37 -11.22 -4.33 -12.43
N ASN A 38 -10.45 -3.30 -12.07
CA ASN A 38 -9.03 -3.22 -12.37
C ASN A 38 -8.20 -4.19 -11.51
N ALA A 39 -8.61 -4.43 -10.27
CA ALA A 39 -7.95 -5.41 -9.40
C ALA A 39 -8.17 -6.85 -9.91
N LYS A 40 -9.38 -7.17 -10.36
CA LYS A 40 -9.69 -8.44 -11.06
C LYS A 40 -8.85 -8.67 -12.31
N LYS A 41 -8.47 -7.60 -13.02
CA LYS A 41 -7.59 -7.65 -14.20
C LYS A 41 -6.10 -7.76 -13.83
N GLY A 42 -5.75 -7.71 -12.55
CA GLY A 42 -4.37 -7.67 -12.08
C GLY A 42 -3.66 -6.35 -12.39
N CYS A 43 -4.41 -5.26 -12.63
CA CYS A 43 -3.82 -3.96 -12.92
C CYS A 43 -3.46 -3.20 -11.64
N ILE A 44 -4.19 -3.45 -10.54
CA ILE A 44 -3.97 -2.80 -9.25
C ILE A 44 -4.08 -3.82 -8.13
N LEU A 45 -3.40 -3.56 -7.02
CA LEU A 45 -3.53 -4.29 -5.77
C LEU A 45 -3.14 -3.36 -4.62
N SER A 46 -3.33 -3.81 -3.38
CA SER A 46 -2.80 -3.15 -2.19
C SER A 46 -2.07 -4.16 -1.32
N ILE A 47 -1.57 -3.73 -0.16
CA ILE A 47 -0.80 -4.59 0.77
C ILE A 47 -1.45 -4.68 2.14
N ASP A 48 -1.16 -5.77 2.84
CA ASP A 48 -1.60 -6.00 4.22
C ASP A 48 -1.37 -4.80 5.16
N LYS A 49 -0.26 -4.07 5.01
CA LYS A 49 0.01 -2.85 5.78
C LYS A 49 -1.04 -1.76 5.54
N VAL A 50 -1.41 -1.53 4.29
CA VAL A 50 -2.47 -0.56 3.93
C VAL A 50 -3.82 -1.02 4.47
N LYS A 51 -4.10 -2.33 4.41
CA LYS A 51 -5.30 -2.90 5.03
C LYS A 51 -5.35 -2.60 6.53
N ALA A 52 -4.23 -2.81 7.23
CA ALA A 52 -4.15 -2.55 8.67
C ALA A 52 -4.43 -1.06 8.99
N GLU A 53 -3.85 -0.13 8.22
CA GLU A 53 -4.09 1.31 8.40
C GLU A 53 -5.57 1.70 8.14
N LEU A 54 -6.22 1.07 7.16
CA LEU A 54 -7.65 1.28 6.89
C LEU A 54 -8.53 0.73 8.01
N ASP A 55 -8.16 -0.41 8.60
CA ASP A 55 -8.93 -1.05 9.67
C ASP A 55 -8.91 -0.28 11.00
N GLU A 56 -7.98 0.68 11.18
CA GLU A 56 -7.89 1.56 12.36
C GLU A 56 -9.08 2.51 12.52
N LYS A 57 -9.84 2.76 11.45
CA LYS A 57 -10.98 3.69 11.44
C LYS A 57 -12.28 2.96 11.22
N GLU A 58 -13.28 3.21 12.05
CA GLU A 58 -14.65 2.69 11.83
C GLU A 58 -15.40 3.57 10.82
N ASP A 59 -15.00 3.51 9.55
CA ASP A 59 -15.57 4.31 8.46
C ASP A 59 -15.95 3.49 7.22
N ARG A 60 -16.59 4.17 6.26
CA ARG A 60 -17.10 3.53 5.03
C ARG A 60 -15.99 2.92 4.15
N PRO A 61 -14.81 3.55 3.99
CA PRO A 61 -13.65 2.90 3.38
C PRO A 61 -13.30 1.55 4.00
N LYS A 62 -13.21 1.45 5.34
CA LYS A 62 -12.93 0.18 6.02
C LYS A 62 -13.97 -0.90 5.67
N GLN A 63 -15.26 -0.56 5.74
CA GLN A 63 -16.32 -1.51 5.43
C GLN A 63 -16.18 -2.02 4.00
N TRP A 64 -16.07 -1.11 3.04
CA TRP A 64 -15.96 -1.44 1.64
C TRP A 64 -14.70 -2.26 1.31
N THR A 65 -13.53 -1.92 1.87
CA THR A 65 -12.31 -2.69 1.57
C THR A 65 -12.36 -4.10 2.14
N ASN A 66 -13.08 -4.33 3.25
CA ASN A 66 -13.26 -5.66 3.82
C ASN A 66 -14.33 -6.48 3.10
N ASP A 67 -15.35 -5.85 2.54
CA ASP A 67 -16.45 -6.54 1.86
C ASP A 67 -16.15 -6.78 0.38
N ASP A 68 -15.69 -5.75 -0.32
CA ASP A 68 -15.60 -5.76 -1.78
C ASP A 68 -14.16 -5.92 -2.29
N PHE A 69 -13.14 -5.41 -1.57
CA PHE A 69 -11.74 -5.34 -2.07
C PHE A 69 -10.76 -6.30 -1.39
N VAL A 70 -11.20 -7.07 -0.39
CA VAL A 70 -10.33 -7.83 0.53
C VAL A 70 -9.39 -8.83 -0.16
N GLN A 71 -9.80 -9.34 -1.32
CA GLN A 71 -9.04 -10.35 -2.08
C GLN A 71 -7.79 -9.81 -2.76
N TRP A 72 -7.64 -8.48 -2.85
CA TRP A 72 -6.52 -7.84 -3.57
C TRP A 72 -5.54 -7.14 -2.65
N PHE A 73 -5.48 -7.56 -1.38
CA PHE A 73 -4.40 -7.23 -0.47
C PHE A 73 -3.35 -8.35 -0.48
N GLU A 74 -2.16 -8.04 -0.97
CA GLU A 74 -1.04 -8.96 -0.95
C GLU A 74 -0.25 -8.85 0.36
N PRO A 75 0.17 -9.98 0.96
CA PRO A 75 1.06 -9.95 2.11
C PRO A 75 2.42 -9.39 1.70
N VAL A 76 2.93 -8.44 2.50
CA VAL A 76 4.32 -8.00 2.33
C VAL A 76 5.22 -9.00 3.03
N TYR A 77 5.83 -9.89 2.24
CA TYR A 77 6.89 -10.73 2.77
C TYR A 77 8.12 -9.87 3.01
N ALA A 78 8.41 -9.61 4.28
CA ALA A 78 9.58 -8.84 4.70
C ALA A 78 10.92 -9.44 4.20
N THR A 79 10.95 -10.68 3.72
CA THR A 79 12.19 -11.38 3.32
C THR A 79 12.96 -10.70 2.20
N ASP A 80 12.28 -10.10 1.22
CA ASP A 80 12.96 -9.40 0.11
C ASP A 80 13.49 -8.04 0.54
N VAL A 81 12.76 -7.35 1.42
CA VAL A 81 13.14 -6.04 1.97
C VAL A 81 14.24 -6.19 3.01
N LEU A 82 14.18 -7.20 3.87
CA LEU A 82 15.23 -7.51 4.86
C LEU A 82 16.57 -7.81 4.19
N GLY A 83 16.57 -8.45 3.02
CA GLY A 83 17.78 -8.68 2.24
C GLY A 83 18.44 -7.39 1.74
N GLU A 84 17.65 -6.39 1.33
CA GLU A 84 18.16 -5.07 0.93
C GLU A 84 18.55 -4.20 2.14
N TYR A 85 17.79 -4.27 3.23
CA TYR A 85 18.16 -3.64 4.50
C TYR A 85 19.47 -4.23 5.06
N ASP A 86 19.69 -5.55 4.95
CA ASP A 86 20.96 -6.19 5.31
C ASP A 86 22.13 -5.64 4.48
N LYS A 87 21.93 -5.40 3.18
CA LYS A 87 22.96 -4.78 2.33
C LYS A 87 23.26 -3.33 2.74
N ILE A 88 22.23 -2.54 3.06
CA ILE A 88 22.41 -1.16 3.54
C ILE A 88 23.12 -1.17 4.90
N MET A 89 22.71 -2.04 5.83
CA MET A 89 23.33 -2.16 7.16
C MET A 89 24.79 -2.59 7.06
N LYS A 90 25.12 -3.58 6.22
CA LYS A 90 26.50 -3.98 5.94
C LYS A 90 27.31 -2.85 5.31
N TRP A 91 26.74 -2.12 4.35
CA TRP A 91 27.40 -0.95 3.76
C TRP A 91 27.66 0.15 4.80
N VAL A 92 26.72 0.40 5.73
CA VAL A 92 26.89 1.36 6.83
C VAL A 92 27.98 0.88 7.81
N GLU A 93 28.06 -0.40 8.12
CA GLU A 93 29.09 -0.98 9.00
C GLU A 93 30.50 -0.97 8.37
N GLU A 94 30.58 -1.13 7.04
CA GLU A 94 31.84 -1.11 6.28
C GLU A 94 32.29 0.31 5.90
N SER A 95 31.44 1.31 6.07
CA SER A 95 31.75 2.71 5.77
C SER A 95 32.16 3.47 7.03
N ASP A 96 33.32 4.14 7.01
CA ASP A 96 33.79 5.06 8.07
C ASP A 96 32.94 6.36 8.11
N PHE A 97 31.65 6.25 8.48
CA PHE A 97 30.81 7.42 8.68
C PHE A 97 31.13 8.11 10.01
N VAL A 98 31.69 9.31 9.89
CA VAL A 98 32.07 10.21 10.98
C VAL A 98 30.86 10.57 11.86
N ASP A 99 31.04 10.46 13.19
CA ASP A 99 30.13 10.65 14.34
C ASP A 99 29.26 11.94 14.41
N LYS A 100 29.08 12.70 13.34
CA LYS A 100 28.45 14.05 13.41
C LYS A 100 26.93 14.10 13.28
N ALA A 101 26.23 12.97 13.20
CA ALA A 101 24.76 12.93 13.12
C ALA A 101 24.08 12.43 14.41
N LYS A 102 24.62 12.78 15.59
CA LYS A 102 24.03 12.46 16.92
C LYS A 102 23.48 13.65 17.71
N LYS A 103 23.24 14.80 17.07
CA LYS A 103 22.38 15.88 17.60
C LYS A 103 21.54 16.35 16.43
N ASP A 104 20.22 16.24 16.46
CA ASP A 104 19.39 16.95 17.42
C ASP A 104 18.25 16.08 17.98
N VAL A 105 18.11 16.14 19.31
CA VAL A 105 16.88 15.84 20.08
C VAL A 105 16.12 17.14 20.23
#